data_AF-A0AAD9BXS7-F1
#
_entry.id   AF-A0AAD9BXS7-F1
#
_cell.length_a   1.000
_cell.length_b   1.000
_cell.length_c   1.000
_cell.angle_alpha   90.00
_cell.angle_beta   90.00
_cell.angle_gamma   90.00
#
_symmetry.space_group_name_H-M   'P 1'
#
loop_
_entity.id
_entity.type
_entity.pdbx_description
1 polymer ?
#
loop_
_entity_poly.entity_id
_entity_poly.type
_entity_poly.pdbx_seq_one_letter_code
_entity_poly.pdbx_strand_id
1 'polypeptide(L)'
;MMINSYSEVSYCDGVKKSKFEMTSNTSNLFLEIKQVDVSDSGLYFCGFNKEGKLYFSTARLSITESDEVAALTSVMLGVLTVLLIIVIIGLVVQNRKLQREYGHCEDLNYATVNIQRKARRREPETNVMYAATR
;
A
#
# COMPACT_ATOMS: atom_id res chain seq x y z
N MET A 1 -18.65 23.81 35.61
CA MET A 1 -19.08 25.17 36.02
C MET A 1 -18.34 25.50 37.30
N MET A 2 -17.46 26.51 37.30
CA MET A 2 -16.66 26.87 38.48
C MET A 2 -17.39 27.96 39.26
N ILE A 3 -17.61 27.74 40.55
CA ILE A 3 -18.24 28.68 41.47
C ILE A 3 -17.25 28.85 42.62
N ASN A 4 -16.76 30.08 42.83
CA ASN A 4 -15.78 30.56 43.83
C ASN A 4 -14.28 30.48 43.54
N SER A 5 -13.61 31.61 43.85
CA SER A 5 -12.16 31.87 43.73
C SER A 5 -11.31 31.31 44.88
N TYR A 6 -11.92 30.59 45.82
CA TYR A 6 -11.26 29.98 47.00
C TYR A 6 -11.57 28.49 47.20
N SER A 7 -12.32 27.87 46.29
CA SER A 7 -12.70 26.46 46.37
C SER A 7 -11.79 25.59 45.50
N GLU A 8 -11.49 24.39 45.97
CA GLU A 8 -10.82 23.36 45.18
C GLU A 8 -11.53 23.15 43.85
N VAL A 9 -10.75 22.85 42.81
CA VAL A 9 -11.25 22.61 41.46
C VAL A 9 -12.14 21.36 41.44
N SER A 10 -13.44 21.56 41.25
CA SER A 10 -14.40 20.47 41.09
C SER A 10 -14.58 20.10 39.62
N TYR A 11 -14.56 18.80 39.32
CA TYR A 11 -14.78 18.27 37.98
C TYR A 11 -16.22 17.74 37.87
N CYS A 12 -16.84 17.93 36.71
CA CYS A 12 -18.13 17.30 36.42
C CYS A 12 -17.96 15.79 36.24
N ASP A 13 -19.01 15.03 36.53
CA ASP A 13 -19.02 13.58 36.33
C ASP A 13 -18.69 13.23 34.87
N GLY A 14 -17.82 12.23 34.70
CA GLY A 14 -17.33 11.79 33.39
C GLY A 14 -16.08 12.50 32.88
N VAL A 15 -15.61 13.57 33.53
CA VAL A 15 -14.36 14.23 33.14
C VAL A 15 -13.15 13.44 33.66
N LYS A 16 -12.28 13.01 32.74
CA LYS A 16 -11.03 12.32 33.07
C LYS A 16 -9.96 13.32 33.55
N LYS A 17 -9.76 13.40 34.87
CA LYS A 17 -8.71 14.25 35.50
C LYS A 17 -7.29 13.94 35.02
N SER A 18 -7.05 12.74 34.47
CA SER A 18 -5.75 12.38 33.89
C SER A 18 -5.46 13.07 32.55
N LYS A 19 -6.50 13.48 31.82
CA LYS A 19 -6.39 14.12 30.51
C LYS A 19 -6.55 15.64 30.60
N PHE A 20 -7.49 16.10 31.42
CA PHE A 20 -7.82 17.51 31.61
C PHE A 20 -7.43 17.93 33.02
N GLU A 21 -6.49 18.88 33.11
CA GLU A 21 -6.07 19.49 34.36
C GLU A 21 -6.51 20.95 34.36
N MET A 22 -7.31 21.33 35.35
CA MET A 22 -7.80 22.68 35.51
C MET A 22 -7.21 23.28 36.77
N THR A 23 -6.66 24.49 36.65
CA THR A 23 -6.09 25.26 37.75
C THR A 23 -6.63 26.67 37.74
N SER A 24 -6.66 27.34 38.89
CA SER A 24 -7.18 28.69 39.01
C SER A 24 -6.32 29.55 39.93
N ASN A 25 -6.21 30.82 39.59
CA ASN A 25 -5.72 31.88 40.47
C ASN A 25 -6.85 32.91 40.66
N THR A 26 -6.70 33.87 41.56
CA THR A 26 -7.66 34.93 41.91
C THR A 26 -8.34 35.57 40.70
N SER A 27 -7.62 35.73 39.58
CA SER A 27 -8.14 36.38 38.37
C SER A 27 -8.25 35.50 37.14
N ASN A 28 -7.62 34.31 37.12
CA ASN A 28 -7.46 33.52 35.90
C ASN A 28 -7.84 32.05 36.11
N LEU A 29 -8.45 31.48 35.07
CA LEU A 29 -8.70 30.05 34.93
C LEU A 29 -7.77 29.49 33.85
N PHE A 30 -7.10 28.40 34.17
CA PHE A 30 -6.22 27.68 33.24
C PHE A 30 -6.77 26.27 33.01
N LEU A 31 -6.75 25.85 31.74
CA LEU A 31 -7.08 24.49 31.31
C LEU A 31 -5.90 23.93 30.54
N GLU A 32 -5.34 22.84 31.03
CA GLU A 32 -4.31 22.05 30.40
C GLU A 32 -4.88 20.74 29.87
N ILE A 33 -4.57 20.42 28.60
CA ILE A 33 -4.95 19.17 27.93
C ILE A 33 -3.65 18.42 27.63
N LYS A 34 -3.40 17.31 28.32
CA LYS A 34 -2.08 16.64 28.30
C LYS A 34 -1.79 15.92 26.99
N GLN A 35 -2.66 14.97 26.63
CA GLN A 35 -2.56 14.21 25.39
C GLN A 35 -3.67 14.68 24.46
N VAL A 36 -3.32 15.63 23.60
CA VAL A 36 -4.25 16.27 22.67
C VAL A 36 -4.50 15.35 21.48
N ASP A 37 -5.77 15.09 21.18
CA ASP A 37 -6.21 14.31 20.03
C ASP A 37 -7.30 15.05 19.23
N VAL A 38 -7.60 14.61 18.01
CA VAL A 38 -8.59 15.27 17.13
C VAL A 38 -9.96 15.41 17.80
N SER A 39 -10.34 14.48 18.69
CA SER A 39 -11.61 14.51 19.42
C SER A 39 -11.67 15.61 20.50
N ASP A 40 -10.52 16.19 20.86
CA ASP A 40 -10.47 17.39 21.70
C ASP A 40 -10.82 18.67 20.95
N SER A 41 -10.94 18.62 19.62
CA SER A 41 -11.40 19.75 18.83
C SER A 41 -12.83 20.14 19.24
N GLY A 42 -13.06 21.43 19.44
CA GLY A 42 -14.36 21.91 19.88
C GLY A 42 -14.38 23.34 20.39
N LEU A 43 -15.53 23.73 20.92
CA LEU A 43 -15.73 25.00 21.61
C LEU A 43 -15.51 24.80 23.11
N TYR A 44 -14.63 25.60 23.67
CA TYR A 44 -14.30 25.65 25.09
C TYR A 44 -14.89 26.92 25.68
N PHE A 45 -15.61 26.78 26.78
CA PHE A 45 -16.26 27.88 27.46
C PHE A 45 -15.55 28.15 28.78
N CYS A 46 -15.09 29.38 28.96
CA CYS A 46 -14.60 29.88 30.24
C CYS A 46 -15.63 30.86 30.77
N GLY A 47 -16.00 30.78 32.04
CA GLY A 47 -16.94 31.73 32.61
C GLY A 47 -16.90 31.78 34.12
N PHE A 48 -17.29 32.93 34.66
CA PHE A 48 -17.36 33.19 36.08
C PHE A 48 -18.62 33.99 36.42
N ASN A 49 -19.09 33.83 37.66
CA ASN A 49 -20.20 34.61 38.18
C ASN A 49 -19.64 35.75 39.04
N LYS A 50 -20.05 36.98 38.75
CA LYS A 50 -19.78 38.16 39.59
C LYS A 50 -21.08 38.87 39.87
N GLU A 51 -21.45 38.99 41.14
CA GLU A 51 -22.64 39.73 41.61
C GLU A 51 -23.94 39.27 40.93
N GLY A 52 -24.10 37.95 40.70
CA GLY A 52 -25.29 37.38 40.06
C GLY A 52 -25.29 37.51 38.53
N LYS A 53 -24.27 38.12 37.93
CA LYS A 53 -24.08 38.17 36.48
C LYS A 53 -23.09 37.11 36.03
N LEU A 54 -23.48 36.34 35.02
CA LEU A 54 -22.62 35.36 34.38
C LEU A 54 -21.82 36.04 33.26
N TYR A 55 -20.50 35.98 33.37
CA TYR A 55 -19.56 36.37 32.33
C TYR A 55 -19.00 35.10 31.71
N PHE A 56 -19.00 35.01 30.38
CA PHE A 56 -18.42 33.88 29.67
C PHE A 56 -17.64 34.34 28.43
N SER A 57 -16.65 33.54 28.06
CA SER A 57 -15.82 33.67 26.88
C SER A 57 -15.67 32.30 26.22
N THR A 58 -15.49 32.31 24.91
CA THR A 58 -15.38 31.08 24.10
C THR A 58 -14.04 31.02 23.41
N ALA A 59 -13.38 29.87 23.47
CA ALA A 59 -12.21 29.54 22.69
C ALA A 59 -12.52 28.37 21.75
N ARG A 60 -12.02 28.43 20.51
CA ARG A 60 -12.17 27.32 19.56
C ARG A 60 -10.84 26.61 19.41
N LEU A 61 -10.82 25.33 19.74
CA LEU A 61 -9.69 24.45 19.51
C LEU A 61 -9.98 23.62 18.25
N SER A 62 -9.06 23.67 17.29
CA SER A 62 -9.14 22.87 16.06
C SER A 62 -7.82 22.14 15.91
N ILE A 63 -7.87 20.81 15.99
CA ILE A 63 -6.71 19.94 15.83
C ILE A 63 -6.87 19.22 14.51
N THR A 64 -5.90 19.41 13.62
CA THR A 64 -5.85 18.75 12.32
C THR A 64 -4.76 17.70 12.37
N GLU A 65 -5.05 16.49 11.91
CA GLU A 65 -4.00 15.48 11.72
C GLU A 65 -3.06 15.97 10.62
N SER A 66 -1.76 15.97 10.90
CA SER A 66 -0.77 16.26 9.87
C SER A 66 -0.81 15.13 8.85
N ASP A 67 -1.19 15.48 7.63
CA ASP A 67 -1.20 14.59 6.46
C ASP A 67 0.23 14.16 6.05
N GLU A 68 1.27 14.63 6.75
CA GLU A 68 2.67 14.23 6.52
C GLU A 68 2.86 12.72 6.60
N VAL A 69 2.21 12.03 7.53
CA VAL A 69 2.33 10.57 7.65
C VAL A 69 1.64 9.88 6.46
N ALA A 70 0.49 10.38 6.03
CA ALA A 70 -0.22 9.87 4.86
C ALA A 70 0.55 10.15 3.56
N ALA A 71 1.19 11.32 3.45
CA ALA A 71 2.01 11.69 2.30
C ALA A 71 3.27 10.81 2.20
N LEU A 72 3.99 10.61 3.30
CA LEU A 72 5.18 9.75 3.32
C LEU A 72 4.83 8.30 3.01
N THR A 73 3.75 7.77 3.58
CA THR A 73 3.30 6.40 3.30
C THR A 73 2.86 6.21 1.84
N SER A 74 2.16 7.18 1.27
CA SER A 74 1.77 7.20 -0.15
C SER A 74 2.99 7.17 -1.08
N VAL A 75 4.01 8.00 -0.80
CA VAL A 75 5.25 8.03 -1.60
C VAL A 75 5.99 6.69 -1.52
N MET A 76 6.15 6.13 -0.32
CA MET A 76 6.84 4.86 -0.14
C MET A 76 6.12 3.71 -0.84
N LEU A 77 4.78 3.66 -0.75
CA LEU A 77 3.98 2.68 -1.46
C LEU A 77 4.14 2.84 -2.98
N GLY A 78 4.11 4.08 -3.48
CA GLY A 78 4.33 4.38 -4.89
C GLY A 78 5.67 3.85 -5.41
N VAL A 79 6.78 4.14 -4.71
CA VAL A 79 8.11 3.66 -5.11
C VAL A 79 8.19 2.13 -5.12
N LEU A 80 7.68 1.47 -4.08
CA LEU A 80 7.66 0.01 -3.99
C LEU A 80 6.84 -0.61 -5.13
N THR A 81 5.67 -0.07 -5.44
CA THR A 81 4.85 -0.58 -6.54
C THR A 81 5.54 -0.46 -7.90
N VAL A 82 6.18 0.67 -8.19
CA VAL A 82 6.92 0.88 -9.44
C VAL A 82 8.09 -0.10 -9.57
N LEU A 83 8.86 -0.31 -8.50
CA LEU A 83 9.96 -1.27 -8.49
C LEU A 83 9.48 -2.69 -8.77
N LEU A 84 8.38 -3.12 -8.14
CA LEU A 84 7.80 -4.44 -8.37
C LEU A 84 7.33 -4.62 -9.82
N ILE A 85 6.71 -3.60 -10.42
CA ILE A 85 6.27 -3.63 -11.82
C ILE A 85 7.47 -3.84 -12.76
N ILE A 86 8.58 -3.12 -12.54
CA ILE A 86 9.80 -3.27 -13.35
C ILE A 86 10.35 -4.69 -13.26
N VAL A 87 10.41 -5.27 -12.06
CA VAL A 87 10.87 -6.65 -11.84
C VAL A 87 9.96 -7.64 -12.57
N ILE A 88 8.64 -7.49 -12.46
CA ILE A 88 7.67 -8.37 -13.15
C ILE A 88 7.85 -8.30 -14.67
N ILE A 89 7.97 -7.09 -15.23
CA ILE A 89 8.20 -6.91 -16.67
C ILE A 89 9.53 -7.58 -17.09
N GLY A 90 10.60 -7.39 -16.32
CA GLY A 90 11.89 -8.04 -16.55
C GLY A 90 11.79 -9.56 -16.58
N LEU A 91 11.10 -10.15 -15.59
CA LEU A 91 10.85 -11.58 -15.51
C LEU A 91 10.02 -12.10 -16.69
N VAL A 92 8.99 -11.36 -17.12
CA VAL A 92 8.17 -11.74 -18.29
C VAL A 92 9.02 -11.73 -19.56
N VAL A 93 9.86 -10.72 -19.77
CA VAL A 93 10.75 -10.64 -20.93
C VAL A 93 11.78 -11.76 -20.91
N GLN A 94 12.38 -12.05 -19.77
CA GLN A 94 13.35 -13.14 -19.62
C GLN A 94 12.72 -14.51 -19.89
N ASN A 95 11.53 -14.77 -19.34
CA ASN A 95 10.78 -15.99 -19.63
C ASN A 95 10.39 -16.11 -21.11
N ARG A 96 10.00 -15.01 -21.78
CA ARG A 96 9.74 -15.02 -23.24
C ARG A 96 10.98 -15.32 -24.07
N LYS A 97 12.16 -14.85 -23.64
CA LYS A 97 13.43 -15.20 -24.30
C LYS A 97 13.76 -16.68 -24.15
N LEU A 98 13.64 -17.21 -22.93
CA LEU A 98 13.85 -18.64 -22.63
C LEU A 98 12.87 -19.53 -23.40
N GLN A 99 11.59 -19.16 -23.47
CA GLN A 99 10.57 -19.89 -24.25
C GLN A 99 10.85 -19.85 -25.76
N ARG A 100 11.45 -18.78 -26.30
CA ARG A 100 11.90 -18.76 -27.72
C ARG A 100 13.08 -19.69 -27.98
N GLU A 101 13.97 -19.85 -27.01
CA GLU A 101 15.13 -20.74 -27.11
C GLU A 101 14.70 -22.22 -26.94
N TYR A 102 13.70 -22.50 -26.10
CA TYR A 102 13.15 -23.85 -25.88
C TYR A 102 12.11 -24.28 -26.93
N GLY A 103 11.30 -23.34 -27.43
CA GLY A 103 10.25 -23.57 -28.44
C GLY A 103 10.76 -23.86 -29.86
N HIS A 104 12.06 -23.74 -30.11
CA HIS A 104 12.66 -24.16 -31.39
C HIS A 104 12.85 -25.70 -31.48
N CYS A 105 12.60 -26.46 -30.40
CA CYS A 105 12.73 -27.92 -30.40
C CYS A 105 11.38 -28.66 -30.57
N GLU A 106 10.23 -28.00 -30.36
CA GLU A 106 8.90 -28.62 -30.51
C GLU A 106 8.32 -28.56 -31.93
N ASP A 107 8.96 -27.83 -32.86
CA ASP A 107 8.59 -27.82 -34.29
C ASP A 107 9.28 -28.92 -35.12
N LEU A 108 9.97 -29.87 -34.48
CA LEU A 108 10.50 -31.08 -35.13
C LEU A 108 9.52 -32.26 -35.01
N ASN A 109 8.21 -31.98 -35.06
CA ASN A 109 7.20 -33.03 -35.00
C ASN A 109 6.95 -33.59 -36.42
N TYR A 110 7.59 -34.74 -36.68
CA TYR A 110 7.11 -35.77 -37.62
C TYR A 110 7.15 -35.44 -39.13
N ALA A 111 8.29 -35.01 -39.66
CA ALA A 111 8.64 -35.33 -41.06
C ALA A 111 9.04 -36.82 -41.13
N THR A 112 8.05 -37.70 -40.98
CA THR A 112 8.23 -39.13 -41.10
C THR A 112 8.65 -39.49 -42.52
N VAL A 113 9.78 -40.21 -42.55
CA VAL A 113 10.41 -40.85 -43.69
C VAL A 113 9.37 -41.63 -44.50
N ASN A 114 8.96 -41.10 -45.67
CA ASN A 114 8.27 -41.90 -46.68
C ASN A 114 9.29 -42.37 -47.72
N ILE A 115 9.93 -43.50 -47.47
CA ILE A 115 10.70 -44.23 -48.49
C ILE A 115 9.67 -44.88 -49.43
N GLN A 116 9.11 -44.08 -50.32
CA GLN A 116 8.42 -44.57 -51.51
C GLN A 116 9.48 -45.08 -52.49
N ARG A 117 9.76 -46.39 -52.45
CA ARG A 117 10.40 -47.09 -53.56
C ARG A 117 9.51 -46.91 -54.79
N LYS A 118 9.87 -45.98 -55.68
CA LYS A 118 9.19 -45.82 -56.98
C LYS A 118 10.20 -45.92 -58.12
N ALA A 119 10.04 -47.01 -58.87
CA ALA A 119 10.83 -47.40 -60.01
C ALA A 119 10.70 -46.44 -61.20
N ARG A 120 11.84 -46.08 -61.83
CA ARG A 120 12.11 -45.99 -63.30
C ARG A 120 13.42 -45.21 -63.51
N ARG A 121 14.54 -45.90 -63.77
CA ARG A 121 15.07 -46.33 -65.09
C ARG A 121 15.74 -45.18 -65.88
N ARG A 122 17.08 -45.17 -65.91
CA ARG A 122 17.96 -44.95 -67.08
C ARG A 122 19.36 -45.50 -66.78
N GLU A 123 19.89 -46.23 -67.76
CA GLU A 123 21.14 -47.03 -67.85
C GLU A 123 22.44 -46.37 -67.36
N PRO A 124 23.44 -47.19 -66.97
CA PRO A 124 24.41 -47.67 -67.96
C PRO A 124 24.56 -49.21 -67.97
N GLU A 125 24.81 -49.74 -69.15
CA GLU A 125 25.19 -51.13 -69.40
C GLU A 125 26.45 -51.51 -68.61
N THR A 126 26.53 -52.78 -68.19
CA THR A 126 27.73 -53.61 -68.42
C THR A 126 27.38 -55.08 -68.18
N ASN A 127 27.65 -55.87 -69.20
CA ASN A 127 27.44 -57.31 -69.30
C ASN A 127 28.12 -58.07 -68.16
N VAL A 128 27.37 -58.88 -67.40
CA VAL A 128 27.90 -60.18 -66.99
C VAL A 128 26.77 -61.22 -66.91
N MET A 129 26.89 -62.25 -67.74
CA MET A 129 26.09 -63.47 -67.69
C MET A 129 26.82 -64.46 -66.80
N TYR A 130 26.21 -64.86 -65.69
CA TYR A 130 26.58 -66.09 -65.00
C TYR A 130 25.32 -66.94 -64.86
N ALA A 131 25.26 -67.99 -65.67
CA ALA A 131 24.39 -69.13 -65.45
C ALA A 131 25.13 -70.14 -64.58
N ALA A 132 24.45 -70.69 -63.57
CA ALA A 132 24.73 -72.03 -63.08
C ALA A 132 23.41 -72.67 -62.68
N THR A 133 23.15 -73.82 -63.28
CA THR A 133 21.92 -74.60 -63.20
C THR A 133 22.08 -75.80 -62.27
N ARG A 134 20.98 -76.08 -61.59
CA ARG A 134 20.53 -77.30 -60.90
C ARG A 134 21.11 -77.62 -59.52
#